data_AF-A0A1D9HAR2-F1
#
_entry.id   AF-A0A1D9HAR2-F1
#
_cell.length_a   1.000
_cell.length_b   1.000
_cell.length_c   1.000
_cell.angle_alpha   90.00
_cell.angle_beta   90.00
_cell.angle_gamma   90.00
#
_symmetry.space_group_name_H-M   'P 1'
#
loop_
_entity.id
_entity.type
_entity.pdbx_description
1 polymer ?
#
loop_
_entity_poly.entity_id
_entity_poly.type
_entity_poly.pdbx_seq_one_letter_code
_entity_poly.pdbx_strand_id
1 'polypeptide(L)'
;MPIVQHLIDAAKGKHPISAARSGHWPAVREQHLKLQPVCAVCGGKTKLQVHHIRPFHLHPDLELDPNNLITLCESGEGGVSCHLHFGHLGNFRSFNVDVVADSVEWRNKIQHRPQP
;
A
#
# COMPACT_ATOMS: atom_id res chain seq x y z
N MET A 1 12.51 14.56 -15.44
CA MET A 1 13.79 14.31 -14.74
C MET A 1 13.50 13.67 -13.38
N PRO A 2 14.13 12.52 -13.05
CA PRO A 2 13.81 11.72 -11.86
C PRO A 2 13.87 12.51 -10.53
N ILE A 3 14.68 13.56 -10.47
CA ILE A 3 14.82 14.47 -9.31
C ILE A 3 13.51 15.22 -9.01
N VAL A 4 12.80 15.70 -10.03
CA VAL A 4 11.56 16.48 -9.85
C VAL A 4 10.43 15.60 -9.30
N GLN A 5 10.35 14.34 -9.78
CA GLN A 5 9.35 13.38 -9.30
C GLN A 5 9.58 13.02 -7.83
N HIS A 6 10.83 12.82 -7.44
CA HIS A 6 11.19 12.49 -6.05
C HIS A 6 10.80 13.60 -5.06
N LEU A 7 10.98 14.87 -5.45
CA LEU A 7 10.57 16.02 -4.63
C LEU A 7 9.04 16.13 -4.51
N ILE A 8 8.31 15.83 -5.58
CA ILE A 8 6.84 15.81 -5.58
C ILE A 8 6.31 14.70 -4.67
N ASP A 9 6.91 13.51 -4.71
CA ASP A 9 6.50 12.37 -3.89
C ASP A 9 6.83 12.58 -2.40
N ALA A 10 7.97 13.20 -2.09
CA ALA A 10 8.32 13.61 -0.73
C ALA A 10 7.36 14.68 -0.19
N ALA A 11 7.02 15.71 -0.97
CA ALA A 11 6.04 16.73 -0.57
C ALA A 11 4.64 16.15 -0.32
N LYS A 12 4.27 15.12 -1.09
CA LYS A 12 3.04 14.34 -0.92
C LYS A 12 3.08 13.38 0.27
N GLY A 13 4.23 13.20 0.93
CA GLY A 13 4.37 12.33 2.10
C GLY A 13 4.50 10.83 1.77
N LYS A 14 4.77 10.45 0.51
CA LYS A 14 4.88 9.03 0.11
C LYS A 14 6.10 8.32 0.71
N HIS A 15 7.14 9.07 1.07
CA HIS A 15 8.36 8.53 1.65
C HIS A 15 8.70 9.32 2.92
N PRO A 16 8.83 8.67 4.08
CA PRO A 16 9.41 9.32 5.25
C PRO A 16 10.89 9.64 4.99
N ILE A 17 11.33 10.78 5.50
CA ILE A 17 12.74 11.23 5.44
C ILE A 17 13.58 10.54 6.53
N SER A 18 12.96 9.71 7.39
CA SER A 18 13.63 9.07 8.54
C SER A 18 13.95 7.59 8.29
N ALA A 19 15.15 7.22 8.78
CA ALA A 19 15.78 5.90 8.79
C ALA A 19 16.01 5.23 7.42
N ALA A 20 17.23 4.74 7.21
CA ALA A 20 17.52 3.85 6.09
C ALA A 20 16.74 2.54 6.29
N ARG A 21 16.07 2.09 5.23
CA ARG A 21 15.38 0.80 5.20
C ARG A 21 16.38 -0.34 5.38
N SER A 22 15.94 -1.44 5.97
CA SER A 22 16.75 -2.66 6.04
C SER A 22 17.15 -3.14 4.65
N GLY A 23 18.40 -3.57 4.48
CA GLY A 23 18.89 -4.20 3.25
C GLY A 23 18.11 -5.47 2.87
N HIS A 24 17.35 -6.05 3.81
CA HIS A 24 16.49 -7.22 3.57
C HIS A 24 15.12 -6.87 2.99
N TRP A 25 14.73 -5.59 2.99
CA TRP A 25 13.41 -5.17 2.49
C TRP A 25 13.11 -5.63 1.04
N PRO A 26 14.04 -5.53 0.07
CA PRO A 26 13.76 -6.00 -1.30
C PRO A 26 13.34 -7.47 -1.36
N ALA A 27 13.98 -8.34 -0.57
CA ALA A 27 13.68 -9.78 -0.53
C ALA A 27 12.31 -10.04 0.10
N VAL A 28 11.99 -9.38 1.23
CA VAL A 28 10.67 -9.49 1.88
C VAL A 28 9.56 -8.98 0.96
N ARG A 29 9.79 -7.85 0.28
CA ARG A 29 8.84 -7.30 -0.70
C ARG A 29 8.58 -8.28 -1.83
N GLU A 30 9.62 -8.88 -2.40
CA GLU A 30 9.49 -9.87 -3.47
C GLU A 30 8.70 -11.10 -3.01
N GLN A 31 9.05 -11.66 -1.85
CA GLN A 31 8.36 -12.81 -1.28
C GLN A 31 6.89 -12.50 -0.99
N HIS A 32 6.58 -11.34 -0.42
CA HIS A 32 5.22 -10.92 -0.14
C HIS A 32 4.39 -10.84 -1.43
N LEU A 33 4.90 -10.23 -2.50
CA LEU A 33 4.19 -10.13 -3.78
C LEU A 33 4.05 -11.47 -4.51
N LYS A 34 4.91 -12.46 -4.26
CA LYS A 34 4.72 -13.83 -4.74
C LYS A 34 3.54 -14.52 -4.03
N LEU A 35 3.40 -14.31 -2.72
CA LEU A 35 2.33 -14.90 -1.91
C LEU A 35 0.99 -14.17 -2.05
N GLN A 36 1.03 -12.85 -2.24
CA GLN A 36 -0.13 -11.96 -2.36
C GLN A 36 -0.07 -11.17 -3.69
N PRO A 37 -0.23 -11.83 -4.85
CA PRO A 37 0.07 -11.25 -6.17
C PRO A 37 -1.02 -10.32 -6.72
N VAL A 38 -1.94 -9.85 -5.88
CA VAL A 38 -3.07 -8.99 -6.28
C VAL A 38 -3.34 -7.93 -5.22
N CYS A 39 -3.88 -6.80 -5.64
CA CYS A 39 -4.43 -5.80 -4.71
C CYS A 39 -5.51 -6.44 -3.83
N ALA A 40 -5.36 -6.30 -2.51
CA ALA A 40 -6.31 -6.86 -1.54
C ALA A 40 -7.72 -6.27 -1.75
N VAL A 41 -7.82 -4.99 -2.07
CA VAL A 41 -9.09 -4.28 -2.29
C VAL A 41 -9.73 -4.64 -3.63
N CYS A 42 -9.08 -4.30 -4.75
CA CYS A 42 -9.73 -4.39 -6.07
C CYS A 42 -9.41 -5.67 -6.85
N GLY A 43 -8.44 -6.48 -6.41
CA GLY A 43 -8.00 -7.68 -7.12
C GLY A 43 -7.11 -7.42 -8.35
N GLY A 44 -6.79 -6.17 -8.67
CA GLY A 44 -5.91 -5.81 -9.78
C GLY A 44 -4.46 -6.32 -9.60
N LYS A 45 -3.75 -6.47 -10.72
CA LYS A 45 -2.36 -7.02 -10.77
C LYS A 45 -1.30 -6.00 -11.18
N THR A 46 -1.71 -4.77 -11.46
CA THR A 46 -0.84 -3.72 -11.99
C THR A 46 -0.47 -2.71 -10.90
N LYS A 47 0.73 -2.12 -11.01
CA LYS A 47 1.26 -1.10 -10.08
C LYS A 47 1.11 -1.49 -8.59
N LEU A 48 1.45 -2.74 -8.26
CA LEU A 48 1.38 -3.27 -6.89
C LEU A 48 2.47 -2.66 -5.99
N GLN A 49 2.06 -2.32 -4.78
CA GLN A 49 2.90 -1.88 -3.67
C GLN A 49 2.68 -2.80 -2.47
N VAL A 50 3.75 -3.00 -1.69
CA VAL A 50 3.65 -3.62 -0.38
C VAL A 50 3.53 -2.48 0.62
N HIS A 51 2.32 -2.30 1.14
CA HIS A 51 1.96 -1.27 2.10
C HIS A 51 2.18 -1.78 3.51
N HIS A 52 2.76 -0.94 4.37
CA HIS A 52 2.86 -1.21 5.80
C HIS A 52 1.57 -0.78 6.51
N ILE A 53 0.92 -1.71 7.21
CA ILE A 53 -0.29 -1.44 8.00
C ILE A 53 0.03 -0.44 9.13
N ARG A 54 1.13 -0.68 9.84
CA ARG A 54 1.78 0.24 10.78
C ARG A 54 3.00 0.84 10.10
N PRO A 55 3.05 2.17 9.89
CA PRO A 55 4.04 2.76 9.01
C PRO A 55 5.46 2.65 9.58
N PHE A 56 6.42 2.32 8.73
CA PHE A 56 7.84 2.11 9.07
C PHE A 56 8.46 3.25 9.91
N HIS A 57 8.13 4.51 9.60
CA HIS A 57 8.73 5.65 10.30
C HIS A 57 8.28 5.79 11.77
N LEU A 58 7.15 5.18 12.15
CA LEU A 58 6.68 5.11 13.54
C LEU A 58 7.00 3.76 14.18
N HIS A 59 7.09 2.69 13.38
CA HIS A 59 7.28 1.30 13.81
C HIS A 59 8.37 0.60 12.98
N PRO A 60 9.64 1.02 13.09
CA PRO A 60 10.73 0.47 12.28
C PRO A 60 11.03 -1.00 12.62
N ASP A 61 10.70 -1.43 13.83
CA ASP A 61 10.75 -2.82 14.30
C ASP A 61 9.82 -3.75 13.51
N LEU A 62 8.74 -3.21 12.95
CA LEU A 62 7.76 -3.95 12.13
C LEU A 62 8.05 -3.89 10.62
N GLU A 63 9.21 -3.38 10.20
CA GLU A 63 9.52 -3.18 8.77
C GLU A 63 9.39 -4.46 7.95
N LEU A 64 9.90 -5.55 8.51
CA LEU A 64 10.04 -6.86 7.87
C LEU A 64 9.02 -7.88 8.37
N ASP A 65 8.14 -7.50 9.29
CA ASP A 65 7.11 -8.40 9.83
C ASP A 65 6.05 -8.67 8.74
N PRO A 66 5.90 -9.92 8.26
CA PRO A 66 4.91 -10.24 7.23
C PRO A 66 3.47 -9.94 7.66
N ASN A 67 3.16 -9.89 8.96
CA ASN A 67 1.83 -9.54 9.47
C ASN A 67 1.54 -8.04 9.41
N ASN A 68 2.57 -7.22 9.21
CA ASN A 68 2.45 -5.78 9.06
C ASN A 68 2.35 -5.33 7.59
N LEU A 69 2.20 -6.28 6.65
CA LEU A 69 2.24 -6.01 5.21
C LEU A 69 0.94 -6.38 4.52
N ILE A 70 0.52 -5.55 3.56
CA ILE A 70 -0.62 -5.82 2.67
C ILE A 70 -0.32 -5.35 1.25
N THR A 71 -0.77 -6.09 0.23
CA THR A 71 -0.60 -5.70 -1.16
C THR A 71 -1.73 -4.77 -1.61
N LEU A 72 -1.39 -3.55 -2.02
CA LEU A 72 -2.34 -2.55 -2.55
C LEU A 72 -1.83 -1.99 -3.89
N CYS A 73 -2.73 -1.60 -4.79
CA CYS A 73 -2.33 -1.00 -6.07
C CYS A 73 -2.35 0.54 -6.06
N GLU A 74 -1.53 1.13 -6.93
CA GLU A 74 -1.60 2.53 -7.35
C GLU A 74 -2.08 2.66 -8.82
N SER A 75 -2.85 1.68 -9.31
CA SER A 75 -3.27 1.65 -10.73
C SER A 75 -4.19 2.81 -11.11
N GLY A 76 -5.10 3.19 -10.21
CA GLY A 76 -6.19 4.14 -10.49
C GLY A 76 -7.37 3.50 -11.21
N GLU A 77 -7.32 2.19 -11.48
CA GLU A 77 -8.42 1.43 -12.07
C GLU A 77 -9.64 1.48 -11.14
N GLY A 78 -10.82 1.74 -11.70
CA GLY A 78 -12.03 1.98 -10.90
C GLY A 78 -12.09 3.38 -10.27
N GLY A 79 -11.23 4.31 -10.69
CA GLY A 79 -11.27 5.73 -10.30
C GLY A 79 -10.50 6.06 -9.02
N VAL A 80 -9.83 5.08 -8.40
CA VAL A 80 -9.17 5.27 -7.11
C VAL A 80 -7.83 4.54 -7.04
N SER A 81 -6.82 5.19 -6.44
CA SER A 81 -5.60 4.50 -6.00
C SER A 81 -5.91 3.80 -4.69
N CYS A 82 -5.91 2.46 -4.69
CA CYS A 82 -6.27 1.70 -3.51
C CYS A 82 -5.28 1.91 -2.35
N HIS A 83 -3.99 2.04 -2.67
CA HIS A 83 -2.95 2.35 -1.70
C HIS A 83 -3.22 3.68 -0.97
N LEU A 84 -3.53 4.74 -1.72
CA LEU A 84 -3.81 6.05 -1.13
C LEU A 84 -5.15 6.05 -0.37
N HIS A 85 -6.21 5.57 -0.99
CA HIS A 85 -7.55 5.73 -0.41
C HIS A 85 -7.80 4.79 0.76
N PHE A 86 -7.43 3.50 0.64
CA PHE A 86 -7.71 2.52 1.69
C PHE A 86 -6.54 2.36 2.67
N GLY A 87 -5.28 2.40 2.18
CA GLY A 87 -4.11 2.30 3.06
C GLY A 87 -3.82 3.59 3.84
N HIS A 88 -4.09 4.74 3.22
CA HIS A 88 -3.75 6.05 3.78
C HIS A 88 -4.96 6.97 3.99
N LEU A 89 -6.20 6.47 3.89
CA LEU A 89 -7.43 7.27 4.09
C LEU A 89 -7.47 8.56 3.25
N GLY A 90 -6.92 8.50 2.04
CA GLY A 90 -6.86 9.64 1.11
C GLY A 90 -5.71 10.63 1.37
N ASN A 91 -4.87 10.41 2.38
CA ASN A 91 -3.75 11.27 2.73
C ASN A 91 -2.52 10.46 3.16
N PHE A 92 -1.44 10.45 2.38
CA PHE A 92 -0.21 9.70 2.70
C PHE A 92 0.43 10.05 4.05
N ARG A 93 0.04 11.16 4.69
CA ARG A 93 0.45 11.51 6.07
C ARG A 93 -0.36 10.77 7.15
N SER A 94 -1.40 10.04 6.77
CA SER A 94 -2.24 9.20 7.62
C SER A 94 -2.00 7.72 7.30
N PHE A 95 -2.53 6.81 8.11
CA PHE A 95 -2.49 5.38 7.88
C PHE A 95 -3.76 4.73 8.44
N ASN A 96 -4.26 3.71 7.73
CA ASN A 96 -5.44 2.98 8.14
C ASN A 96 -5.03 1.73 8.93
N VAL A 97 -5.29 1.74 10.24
CA VAL A 97 -4.99 0.62 11.13
C VAL A 97 -5.87 -0.61 10.88
N ASP A 98 -7.03 -0.40 10.23
CA ASP A 98 -8.03 -1.41 9.92
C ASP A 98 -8.00 -1.83 8.43
N VAL A 99 -6.95 -1.44 7.69
CA VAL A 99 -6.84 -1.63 6.22
C VAL A 99 -7.09 -3.07 5.77
N VAL A 100 -6.75 -4.06 6.59
CA VAL A 100 -7.00 -5.47 6.27
C VAL A 100 -8.49 -5.77 6.26
N ALA A 101 -9.22 -5.38 7.30
CA ALA A 101 -10.67 -5.59 7.40
C ALA A 101 -11.40 -4.79 6.30
N ASP A 102 -11.03 -3.52 6.13
CA ASP A 102 -11.60 -2.66 5.09
C ASP A 102 -11.37 -3.21 3.68
N SER A 103 -10.18 -3.76 3.42
CA SER A 103 -9.88 -4.35 2.11
C SER A 103 -10.78 -5.53 1.79
N VAL A 104 -11.08 -6.38 2.78
CA VAL A 104 -12.01 -7.51 2.61
C VAL A 104 -13.43 -7.01 2.34
N GLU A 105 -13.90 -6.05 3.13
CA GLU A 105 -15.25 -5.49 2.98
C GLU A 105 -15.43 -4.85 1.59
N TRP A 106 -14.48 -4.02 1.17
CA TRP A 106 -14.55 -3.35 -0.13
C TRP A 106 -14.37 -4.29 -1.30
N ARG A 107 -13.52 -5.31 -1.17
CA ARG A 107 -13.41 -6.36 -2.18
C ARG A 107 -14.75 -7.05 -2.40
N ASN A 108 -15.44 -7.42 -1.33
CA ASN A 108 -16.75 -8.05 -1.42
C ASN A 108 -17.77 -7.13 -2.11
N LYS A 109 -17.81 -5.84 -1.74
CA LYS A 109 -18.67 -4.85 -2.41
C LYS A 109 -18.36 -4.71 -3.90
N ILE A 110 -17.09 -4.67 -4.29
CA ILE A 110 -16.66 -4.55 -5.69
C ILE A 110 -17.03 -5.79 -6.51
N GLN A 111 -16.84 -6.98 -5.94
CA GLN A 111 -17.13 -8.26 -6.61
C GLN A 111 -18.63 -8.50 -6.80
N HIS A 112 -19.47 -8.02 -5.87
CA HIS A 112 -20.92 -8.27 -5.88
C HIS A 112 -21.75 -7.02 -6.20
N ARG A 113 -21.15 -5.97 -6.76
CA ARG A 113 -21.87 -4.73 -7.07
C ARG A 113 -22.98 -4.98 -8.11
N PRO A 114 -24.19 -4.43 -7.91
CA PRO A 114 -25.27 -4.55 -8.89
C PRO A 114 -24.87 -3.98 -10.25
N GLN A 115 -25.31 -4.63 -11.33
CA GLN A 115 -25.23 -4.11 -12.69
C GLN A 115 -26.63 -3.66 -13.12
N PRO A 116 -26.75 -2.56 -13.89
CA PRO A 116 -28.02 -2.11 -14.44
C PRO A 116 -28.60 -3.10 -15.46
#